data_AF-A0A968NLI9-F1
#
_entry.id   AF-A0A968NLI9-F1
#
_cell.length_a   1.000
_cell.length_b   1.000
_cell.length_c   1.000
_cell.angle_alpha   90.00
_cell.angle_beta   90.00
_cell.angle_gamma   90.00
#
_symmetry.space_group_name_H-M   'P 1'
#
loop_
_entity.id
_entity.type
_entity.pdbx_description
1 polymer ?
#
loop_
_entity_poly.entity_id
_entity_poly.type
_entity_poly.pdbx_seq_one_letter_code
_entity_poly.pdbx_strand_id
1 'polypeptide(L)'
;MGKISNLSIRTLINLIFTRIGLTFCPKSNIEIYPKYDWALARRGKVYLILQDYNKALADFNQAIELESNDDWYLYERALTYKVLNQPDKVRTDLTNAMQL
;
A
#
# COMPACT_ATOMS: atom_id res chain seq x y z
N MET A 1 -2.76 -27.19 6.61
CA MET A 1 -2.26 -25.79 6.71
C MET A 1 -2.82 -25.04 5.52
N GLY A 2 -4.01 -24.46 5.71
CA GLY A 2 -4.92 -24.09 4.63
C GLY A 2 -4.52 -22.81 3.93
N LYS A 3 -4.60 -22.83 2.59
CA LYS A 3 -4.60 -21.64 1.75
C LYS A 3 -5.63 -20.67 2.33
N ILE A 4 -5.18 -19.57 2.91
CA ILE A 4 -6.03 -18.42 3.17
C ILE A 4 -6.45 -17.93 1.79
N SER A 5 -7.60 -18.42 1.32
CA SER A 5 -8.13 -18.16 -0.02
C SER A 5 -8.14 -16.65 -0.27
N ASN A 6 -7.72 -16.21 -1.45
CA ASN A 6 -7.67 -14.78 -1.86
C ASN A 6 -8.93 -13.96 -1.48
N LEU A 7 -10.09 -14.63 -1.33
CA LEU A 7 -11.32 -14.04 -0.78
C LEU A 7 -11.16 -13.49 0.64
N SER A 8 -10.50 -14.18 1.56
CA SER A 8 -10.36 -13.73 2.96
C SER A 8 -9.45 -12.51 3.09
N ILE A 9 -8.40 -12.43 2.26
CA ILE A 9 -7.49 -11.28 2.21
C ILE A 9 -8.21 -10.05 1.66
N ARG A 10 -8.94 -10.22 0.54
CA ARG A 10 -9.75 -9.14 -0.05
C ARG A 10 -10.82 -8.65 0.93
N THR A 11 -11.45 -9.57 1.66
CA THR A 11 -12.44 -9.25 2.70
C THR A 11 -11.81 -8.53 3.90
N LEU A 12 -10.62 -8.94 4.37
CA LEU A 12 -9.90 -8.27 5.46
C LEU A 12 -9.44 -6.87 5.07
N ILE A 13 -8.90 -6.71 3.86
CA ILE A 13 -8.52 -5.42 3.29
C ILE A 13 -9.76 -4.51 3.22
N ASN A 14 -10.86 -5.00 2.67
CA ASN A 14 -12.12 -4.25 2.60
C ASN A 14 -12.68 -3.91 3.98
N LEU A 15 -12.57 -4.80 4.97
CA LEU A 15 -13.02 -4.55 6.35
C LEU A 15 -12.19 -3.47 7.04
N ILE A 16 -10.88 -3.45 6.85
CA ILE A 16 -9.99 -2.40 7.36
C ILE A 16 -10.36 -1.05 6.73
N PHE A 17 -10.62 -1.02 5.41
CA PHE A 17 -11.08 0.20 4.73
C PHE A 17 -12.47 0.67 5.20
N THR A 18 -13.39 -0.27 5.41
CA THR A 18 -14.74 0.03 5.93
C THR A 18 -14.69 0.62 7.34
N ARG A 19 -13.75 0.16 8.18
CA ARG A 19 -13.59 0.62 9.57
C ARG A 19 -12.86 1.97 9.69
N ILE A 20 -12.08 2.35 8.68
CA ILE A 20 -11.37 3.64 8.58
C ILE A 20 -12.25 4.73 7.93
N GLY A 21 -13.51 4.44 7.59
CA GLY A 21 -14.48 5.44 7.14
C GLY A 21 -14.57 5.63 5.62
N LEU A 22 -14.13 4.66 4.82
CA LEU A 22 -14.49 4.63 3.40
C LEU A 22 -15.90 4.02 3.28
N THR A 23 -16.88 4.88 3.01
CA THR A 23 -18.29 4.54 2.88
C THR A 23 -18.52 3.56 1.71
N PHE A 24 -18.97 2.36 2.05
CA PHE A 24 -19.48 1.36 1.12
C PHE A 24 -20.89 1.79 0.68
N CYS A 25 -21.05 2.29 -0.55
CA CYS A 25 -22.37 2.40 -1.18
C CYS A 25 -22.55 1.20 -2.14
N PRO A 26 -23.49 0.27 -1.88
CA PRO A 26 -23.52 -1.04 -2.53
C PRO A 26 -24.13 -1.06 -3.94
N LYS A 27 -24.31 0.11 -4.58
CA LYS A 27 -24.99 0.21 -5.87
C LYS A 27 -24.25 1.13 -6.81
N SER A 28 -23.16 0.63 -7.38
CA SER A 28 -22.76 0.83 -8.77
C SER A 28 -21.28 0.48 -8.91
N ASN A 29 -20.96 -0.16 -10.02
CA ASN A 29 -19.63 -0.56 -10.45
C ASN A 29 -18.82 0.70 -10.86
N ILE A 30 -18.60 1.62 -9.91
CA ILE A 30 -17.94 2.91 -10.16
C ILE A 30 -16.48 2.79 -9.74
N GLU A 31 -15.61 3.02 -10.71
CA GLU A 31 -14.23 3.46 -10.55
C GLU A 31 -14.20 4.75 -9.72
N ILE A 32 -14.38 4.65 -8.41
CA ILE A 32 -14.13 5.75 -7.50
C ILE A 32 -12.65 5.64 -7.14
N TYR A 33 -11.80 6.19 -7.99
CA TYR A 33 -10.43 6.58 -7.65
C TYR A 33 -10.44 8.08 -7.29
N PRO A 34 -10.63 8.47 -6.01
CA PRO A 34 -10.24 9.79 -5.57
C PRO A 34 -8.90 9.68 -4.86
N LYS A 35 -7.86 10.22 -5.51
CA LYS A 35 -6.75 10.99 -4.92
C LYS A 35 -6.49 10.83 -3.41
N TYR A 36 -6.26 9.62 -2.94
CA TYR A 36 -5.84 9.36 -1.56
C TYR A 36 -4.63 8.44 -1.60
N ASP A 37 -3.52 9.05 -1.95
CA ASP A 37 -2.15 8.61 -1.71
C ASP A 37 -2.02 7.84 -0.37
N TRP A 38 -2.59 8.37 0.72
CA TRP A 38 -2.59 7.72 2.05
C TRP A 38 -3.37 6.41 2.09
N ALA A 39 -4.47 6.29 1.33
CA ALA A 39 -5.28 5.07 1.29
C ALA A 39 -4.55 3.97 0.50
N LEU A 40 -3.85 4.36 -0.57
CA LEU A 40 -2.96 3.46 -1.32
C LEU A 40 -1.80 3.00 -0.44
N ALA A 41 -1.10 3.90 0.25
CA ALA A 41 -0.02 3.53 1.15
C ALA A 41 -0.49 2.61 2.29
N ARG A 42 -1.66 2.88 2.89
CA ARG A 42 -2.26 1.97 3.88
C ARG A 42 -2.59 0.60 3.30
N ARG A 43 -3.07 0.54 2.05
CA ARG A 43 -3.28 -0.73 1.34
C ARG A 43 -1.97 -1.47 1.13
N GLY A 44 -0.94 -0.75 0.69
CA GLY A 44 0.41 -1.27 0.47
C GLY A 44 0.99 -1.88 1.74
N LYS A 45 0.81 -1.20 2.89
CA LYS A 45 1.22 -1.73 4.20
C LYS A 45 0.50 -3.00 4.59
N VAL A 46 -0.79 -3.12 4.30
CA VAL A 46 -1.52 -4.38 4.53
C VAL A 46 -0.96 -5.49 3.64
N TYR A 47 -0.70 -5.22 2.36
CA TYR A 47 -0.05 -6.20 1.49
C TYR A 47 1.35 -6.59 1.95
N LEU A 48 2.13 -5.66 2.50
CA LEU A 48 3.43 -5.95 3.11
C LEU A 48 3.31 -6.92 4.29
N ILE A 49 2.36 -6.68 5.20
CA ILE A 49 2.08 -7.59 6.34
C ILE A 49 1.65 -8.97 5.84
N LEU A 50 0.87 -9.01 4.76
CA LEU A 50 0.43 -10.25 4.11
C LEU A 50 1.49 -10.90 3.22
N GLN A 51 2.69 -10.31 3.13
CA GLN A 51 3.81 -10.77 2.31
C GLN A 51 3.52 -10.78 0.79
N ASP A 52 2.50 -10.04 0.34
CA ASP A 52 2.25 -9.79 -1.08
C ASP A 52 3.03 -8.55 -1.53
N TYR A 53 4.36 -8.70 -1.57
CA TYR A 53 5.28 -7.58 -1.78
C TYR A 53 5.08 -6.87 -3.13
N ASN A 54 4.66 -7.61 -4.17
CA ASN A 54 4.42 -7.02 -5.49
C ASN A 54 3.25 -6.03 -5.46
N LYS A 55 2.14 -6.38 -4.80
CA LYS A 55 1.01 -5.45 -4.63
C LYS A 55 1.36 -4.32 -3.67
N ALA A 56 2.14 -4.60 -2.62
CA ALA A 56 2.62 -3.56 -1.72
C ALA A 56 3.41 -2.48 -2.46
N LEU A 57 4.37 -2.90 -3.29
CA LEU A 57 5.18 -1.98 -4.11
C LEU A 57 4.32 -1.20 -5.12
N ALA A 58 3.36 -1.86 -5.79
CA ALA A 58 2.48 -1.18 -6.73
C ALA A 58 1.68 -0.06 -6.05
N ASP A 59 1.15 -0.32 -4.86
CA ASP A 59 0.38 0.67 -4.09
C ASP A 59 1.25 1.81 -3.56
N PHE A 60 2.46 1.52 -3.05
CA PHE A 60 3.39 2.57 -2.63
C PHE A 60 3.87 3.41 -3.80
N ASN A 61 4.11 2.82 -4.97
CA ASN A 61 4.48 3.56 -6.17
C ASN A 61 3.38 4.54 -6.58
N GLN A 62 2.13 4.08 -6.63
CA GLN A 62 1.00 4.96 -6.94
C GLN A 62 0.80 6.04 -5.88
N ALA A 63 1.00 5.74 -4.59
CA ALA A 63 0.94 6.75 -3.54
C ALA A 63 1.99 7.87 -3.74
N ILE A 64 3.22 7.49 -4.10
CA ILE A 64 4.32 8.43 -4.36
C ILE A 64 4.08 9.24 -5.64
N GLU A 65 3.55 8.63 -6.70
CA GLU A 65 3.19 9.31 -7.96
C GLU A 65 2.09 10.37 -7.78
N LEU A 66 1.30 10.28 -6.71
CA LEU A 66 0.27 11.27 -6.38
C LEU A 66 0.81 12.52 -5.67
N GLU A 67 2.15 12.68 -5.60
CA GLU A 67 2.86 13.89 -5.14
C GLU A 67 2.60 14.28 -3.68
N SER A 68 2.30 13.28 -2.85
CA SER A 68 2.28 13.47 -1.40
C SER A 68 3.71 13.61 -0.89
N ASN A 69 4.06 14.78 -0.36
CA ASN A 69 5.33 15.02 0.32
C ASN A 69 5.38 14.30 1.69
N ASP A 70 5.10 13.00 1.70
CA ASP A 70 5.04 12.13 2.88
C ASP A 70 6.17 11.10 2.78
N ASP A 71 7.20 11.30 3.60
CA ASP A 71 8.38 10.44 3.72
C ASP A 71 8.00 9.02 4.19
N TRP A 72 6.85 8.86 4.85
CA TRP A 72 6.33 7.57 5.28
C TRP A 72 6.14 6.59 4.12
N TYR A 73 5.71 7.05 2.93
CA TYR A 73 5.46 6.16 1.80
C TYR A 73 6.76 5.59 1.24
N LEU A 74 7.80 6.43 1.15
CA LEU A 74 9.15 6.02 0.78
C LEU A 74 9.73 5.06 1.81
N TYR A 75 9.53 5.33 3.09
CA TYR A 75 9.98 4.45 4.17
C TYR A 75 9.34 3.05 4.11
N GLU A 76 8.03 2.96 3.94
CA GLU A 76 7.33 1.66 3.87
C GLU A 76 7.67 0.89 2.57
N ARG A 77 7.90 1.61 1.45
CA ARG A 77 8.44 1.01 0.22
C ARG A 77 9.87 0.49 0.42
N ALA A 78 10.71 1.24 1.13
CA ALA A 78 12.06 0.80 1.49
C ALA A 78 12.04 -0.45 2.38
N LEU A 79 11.12 -0.55 3.34
CA LEU A 79 10.93 -1.77 4.13
C LEU A 79 10.56 -2.96 3.24
N THR A 80 9.70 -2.74 2.25
CA THR A 80 9.32 -3.77 1.27
C THR A 80 10.54 -4.22 0.45
N TYR A 81 11.37 -3.29 -0.04
CA TYR A 81 12.60 -3.63 -0.75
C TYR A 81 13.65 -4.32 0.13
N LYS A 82 13.70 -3.99 1.42
CA LYS A 82 14.58 -4.65 2.39
C LYS A 82 14.22 -6.13 2.52
N VAL A 83 12.93 -6.45 2.61
CA VAL A 83 12.46 -7.85 2.67
C VAL A 83 12.75 -8.59 1.35
N LEU A 84 12.68 -7.90 0.22
CA LEU A 84 13.03 -8.43 -1.10
C LEU A 84 14.54 -8.46 -1.39
N ASN A 85 15.39 -8.11 -0.42
CA ASN A 85 16.84 -8.05 -0.57
C ASN A 85 17.32 -7.17 -1.76
N GLN A 86 16.70 -6.01 -1.94
CA GLN A 86 17.05 -5.02 -2.98
C GLN A 86 17.71 -3.76 -2.36
N PRO A 87 18.97 -3.86 -1.90
CA PRO A 87 19.62 -2.82 -1.10
C PRO A 87 19.80 -1.48 -1.83
N ASP A 88 19.99 -1.50 -3.16
CA ASP A 88 20.13 -0.28 -3.96
C ASP A 88 18.87 0.56 -3.89
N LYS A 89 17.70 -0.07 -4.04
CA LYS A 89 16.40 0.62 -3.96
C LYS A 89 16.08 1.11 -2.55
N VAL A 90 16.47 0.34 -1.52
CA VAL A 90 16.37 0.79 -0.12
C VAL A 90 17.15 2.08 0.08
N ARG A 91 18.39 2.13 -0.42
CA ARG A 91 19.24 3.33 -0.29
C ARG A 91 18.61 4.51 -1.01
N THR A 92 18.10 4.32 -2.22
CA THR A 92 17.42 5.38 -2.97
C THR A 92 16.21 5.93 -2.21
N ASP A 93 15.31 5.07 -1.75
CA ASP A 93 14.08 5.50 -1.08
C ASP A 93 14.37 6.20 0.25
N LEU A 94 15.32 5.70 1.05
CA LEU A 94 15.72 6.35 2.30
C LEU A 94 16.42 7.69 2.05
N THR A 95 17.23 7.80 0.99
CA THR A 95 17.88 9.06 0.63
C THR A 95 16.84 10.10 0.22
N ASN A 96 15.87 9.70 -0.60
CA ASN A 96 14.77 10.58 -1.00
C ASN A 96 13.92 10.99 0.20
N ALA A 97 13.62 10.06 1.12
CA ALA A 97 12.85 10.34 2.32
C ALA A 97 13.53 11.38 3.23
N MET A 98 14.87 11.36 3.32
CA MET A 98 15.64 12.36 4.08
C MET A 98 15.68 13.76 3.43
N GLN A 99 15.27 13.88 2.16
CA GLN A 99 15.28 15.13 1.40
C GLN A 99 13.92 15.86 1.39
N LEU A 100 12.85 15.21 1.86
CA LEU A 100 11.51 15.79 2.00
C LEU A 100 11.35 16.50 3.35
#